data_AF-A0A534BQD3-F1
#
_entry.id   AF-A0A534BQD3-F1
#
_cell.length_a   1.000
_cell.length_b   1.000
_cell.length_c   1.000
_cell.angle_alpha   90.00
_cell.angle_beta   90.00
_cell.angle_gamma   90.00
#
_symmetry.space_group_name_H-M   'P 1'
#
loop_
_entity.id
_entity.type
_entity.pdbx_description
1 polymer ?
#
loop_
_entity_poly.entity_id
_entity_poly.type
_entity_poly.pdbx_seq_one_letter_code
_entity_poly.pdbx_strand_id
1 'polypeptide(L)' 'LGVVDPDIEIGDVLTLVWGEENGGTRKTTVEPHRQLEIRVTVAPTPYARAAREGYHAGWRTRQA' A
#
# COMPACT_ATOMS: atom_id res chain seq x y z
N LEU A 1 -3.28 -3.92 6.99
CA LEU A 1 -2.50 -5.17 7.18
C LEU A 1 -2.89 -6.09 6.05
N GLY A 2 -1.94 -6.86 5.50
CA GLY A 2 -2.20 -7.83 4.45
C GLY A 2 -1.43 -9.10 4.73
N VAL A 3 -1.87 -10.21 4.12
CA VAL A 3 -1.14 -11.47 4.06
C VAL A 3 -0.70 -11.64 2.62
N VAL A 4 0.55 -12.04 2.42
CA VAL A 4 1.16 -12.27 1.11
C VAL A 4 1.65 -13.70 1.04
N ASP A 5 1.97 -14.16 -0.17
CA ASP A 5 2.59 -15.47 -0.37
C ASP A 5 3.93 -15.58 0.39
N PRO A 6 4.29 -16.79 0.84
CA PRO A 6 5.43 -17.01 1.74
C PRO A 6 6.81 -16.77 1.10
N ASP A 7 6.89 -16.69 -0.23
CA ASP A 7 8.09 -16.38 -1.00
C ASP A 7 8.33 -14.86 -1.16
N ILE A 8 7.39 -14.02 -0.73
CA ILE A 8 7.54 -12.56 -0.77
C ILE A 8 8.35 -12.07 0.44
N GLU A 9 9.38 -11.26 0.17
CA GLU A 9 10.34 -10.80 1.17
C GLU A 9 10.01 -9.38 1.70
N ILE A 10 10.56 -9.05 2.87
CA ILE A 10 10.50 -7.69 3.40
C ILE A 10 11.29 -6.75 2.48
N GLY A 11 10.68 -5.64 2.07
CA GLY A 11 11.24 -4.68 1.13
C GLY A 11 10.72 -4.85 -0.30
N ASP A 12 10.06 -5.98 -0.62
CA ASP A 12 9.46 -6.18 -1.93
C ASP A 12 8.40 -5.12 -2.23
N VAL A 13 8.36 -4.73 -3.50
CA VAL A 13 7.42 -3.73 -4.01
C VAL A 13 6.30 -4.44 -4.73
N LEU A 14 5.09 -4.34 -4.19
CA LEU A 14 3.88 -4.93 -4.75
C LEU A 14 2.95 -3.85 -5.30
N THR A 15 1.95 -4.30 -6.04
CA THR A 15 0.85 -3.46 -6.52
C THR A 15 -0.43 -3.84 -5.80
N LEU A 16 -1.00 -2.90 -5.06
CA LEU A 16 -2.33 -3.01 -4.47
C LEU A 16 -3.33 -2.40 -5.44
N VAL A 17 -4.27 -3.20 -5.94
CA VAL A 17 -5.44 -2.68 -6.66
C VAL A 17 -6.41 -2.11 -5.64
N TRP A 18 -6.57 -0.79 -5.64
CA TRP A 18 -7.45 -0.05 -4.74
C TRP A 18 -8.75 0.31 -5.43
N GLY A 19 -9.87 0.04 -4.75
CA GLY A 19 -11.22 0.19 -5.28
C GLY A 19 -11.79 -1.11 -5.87
N GLU A 20 -13.08 -1.07 -6.17
CA GLU A 20 -13.85 -2.15 -6.74
C GLU A 20 -14.03 -1.98 -8.26
N GLU A 21 -14.20 -3.08 -8.97
CA GLU A 21 -14.42 -3.11 -10.41
C GLU A 21 -15.79 -2.50 -10.81
N ASN A 22 -15.98 -2.28 -12.12
CA ASN A 22 -17.27 -1.87 -12.71
C ASN A 22 -17.90 -0.60 -12.11
N GLY A 23 -17.07 0.30 -11.56
CA GLY A 23 -17.54 1.56 -10.99
C GLY A 23 -17.87 1.51 -9.50
N GLY A 24 -17.72 0.35 -8.84
CA GLY A 24 -18.14 0.12 -7.45
C GLY A 24 -19.30 -0.88 -7.34
N THR A 25 -19.29 -1.73 -6.30
CA THR A 25 -20.42 -2.61 -6.00
C THR A 25 -21.62 -1.83 -5.45
N ARG A 26 -22.77 -2.50 -5.32
CA ARG A 26 -24.02 -1.90 -4.78
C ARG A 26 -24.04 -1.75 -3.25
N LYS A 27 -22.88 -1.83 -2.58
CA LYS A 27 -22.81 -1.64 -1.13
C LYS A 27 -23.12 -0.18 -0.82
N THR A 28 -23.88 0.06 0.25
CA THR A 28 -24.32 1.42 0.63
C THR A 28 -23.17 2.35 1.01
N THR A 29 -22.00 1.79 1.32
CA THR A 29 -20.78 2.53 1.68
C THR A 29 -19.86 2.82 0.49
N VAL A 30 -20.24 2.43 -0.74
CA VAL A 30 -19.40 2.55 -1.93
C VAL A 30 -19.98 3.61 -2.87
N GLU A 31 -19.24 4.70 -3.06
CA GLU A 31 -19.51 5.71 -4.06
C GLU A 31 -19.01 5.29 -5.46
N PRO A 32 -19.52 5.89 -6.55
CA PRO A 32 -18.97 5.66 -7.89
C PRO A 32 -17.49 6.06 -7.99
N HIS A 33 -16.64 5.12 -8.38
CA HIS A 33 -15.19 5.35 -8.47
C HIS A 33 -14.53 4.50 -9.56
N ARG A 34 -13.20 4.62 -9.71
CA ARG A 34 -12.38 3.79 -10.60
C ARG A 34 -11.24 3.17 -9.81
N GLN A 35 -10.74 2.02 -10.26
CA GLN A 35 -9.59 1.38 -9.63
C GLN A 35 -8.31 2.18 -9.81
N LEU A 36 -7.41 2.04 -8.84
CA LEU A 36 -6.07 2.61 -8.86
C LEU A 36 -5.05 1.55 -8.44
N GLU A 37 -3.98 1.42 -9.22
CA GLU A 37 -2.81 0.63 -8.83
C GLU A 37 -1.91 1.44 -7.90
N ILE A 38 -1.79 1.00 -6.65
CA ILE A 38 -0.98 1.64 -5.62
C ILE A 38 0.27 0.82 -5.38
N ARG A 39 1.43 1.44 -5.54
CA ARG A 39 2.71 0.85 -5.16
C ARG A 39 2.81 0.75 -3.63
N VAL A 40 3.05 -0.45 -3.12
CA VAL A 40 3.25 -0.70 -1.68
C VAL A 40 4.57 -1.42 -1.45
N THR A 41 5.22 -1.16 -0.32
CA THR A 41 6.45 -1.87 0.08
C THR A 41 6.13 -2.77 1.28
N VAL A 42 6.56 -4.03 1.21
CA VAL A 42 6.40 -5.00 2.30
C VAL A 42 7.27 -4.58 3.48
N ALA A 43 6.68 -4.53 4.66
CA ALA A 43 7.34 -4.11 5.90
C ALA A 43 7.05 -5.10 7.05
N PRO A 44 7.94 -5.20 8.05
CA PRO A 44 7.71 -6.04 9.22
C PRO A 44 6.41 -5.67 9.95
N THR A 45 5.75 -6.68 10.51
CA THR A 45 4.66 -6.49 11.48
C THR A 45 5.19 -6.85 12.86
N PRO A 46 5.15 -5.96 13.87
CA PRO A 46 4.38 -4.71 13.91
C PRO A 46 5.02 -3.54 13.13
N TYR A 47 4.17 -2.72 12.51
CA TYR A 47 4.53 -1.56 11.67
C TYR A 47 5.43 -0.52 12.35
N ALA A 48 5.40 -0.46 13.69
CA ALA A 48 6.00 0.60 14.50
C ALA A 48 7.52 0.79 14.29
N ARG A 49 8.26 -0.24 13.86
CA ARG A 49 9.70 -0.11 13.61
C ARG A 49 10.02 0.53 12.25
N ALA A 50 9.34 0.09 11.19
CA ALA A 50 9.57 0.60 9.83
C ALA A 50 9.19 2.08 9.69
N ALA A 51 8.08 2.50 10.31
CA ALA A 51 7.64 3.89 10.30
C ALA A 51 8.58 4.82 11.06
N ARG A 52 9.24 4.34 12.12
CA ARG A 52 10.12 5.16 12.96
C ARG A 52 11.50 5.36 12.34
N GLU A 53 12.01 4.34 11.65
CA GLU A 53 13.35 4.35 11.03
C GLU A 53 13.33 4.91 9.59
N GLY A 54 12.22 4.73 8.84
CA GLY A 54 12.11 5.09 7.41
C GLY A 54 11.44 6.43 7.08
N TYR A 55 10.90 7.17 8.06
CA TYR A 55 10.10 8.40 7.83
C TYR A 55 10.85 9.51 7.06
N HIS A 56 12.18 9.46 7.01
CA HIS A 56 13.04 10.47 6.36
C HIS A 56 13.56 10.08 4.96
N ALA A 57 13.27 8.88 4.45
CA ALA A 57 13.73 8.46 3.12
C ALA A 57 12.60 8.60 2.09
N GLY A 58 12.51 9.77 1.44
CA GLY A 58 11.47 10.03 0.44
C GLY A 58 11.72 11.30 -0.37
N TRP A 59 10.76 11.70 -1.20
CA TRP A 59 10.87 12.88 -2.08
C TRP A 59 11.23 14.19 -1.34
N ARG A 60 10.97 14.26 -0.03
CA ARG A 60 11.34 15.40 0.84
C ARG A 60 12.85 15.55 1.05
N THR A 61 13.63 14.48 0.91
CA THR A 61 15.10 14.50 1.07
C THR A 61 15.84 14.79 -0.24
N ARG A 62 15.13 14.92 -1.36
CA ARG A 62 15.69 15.13 -2.70
C ARG A 62 15.97 16.61 -3.04
N GLN A 63 15.78 17.51 -2.07
CA GLN A 63 15.90 18.98 -2.21
C GLN A 63 16.90 19.58 -1.18
N ALA A 64 17.93 18.83 -0.78
CA ALA A 64 19.06 19.35 -0.02
C ALA A 64 20.34 19.26 -0.85
#